data_AF-A0A520GUT8-F1
#
_entry.id   AF-A0A520GUT8-F1
#
_cell.length_a   1.000
_cell.length_b   1.000
_cell.length_c   1.000
_cell.angle_alpha   90.00
_cell.angle_beta   90.00
_cell.angle_gamma   90.00
#
_symmetry.space_group_name_H-M   'P 1'
#
loop_
_entity.id
_entity.type
_entity.pdbx_description
1 polymer ?
#
loop_
_entity_poly.entity_id
_entity_poly.type
_entity_poly.pdbx_seq_one_letter_code
_entity_poly.pdbx_strand_id
1 'polypeptide(L)'
;GTLIFSYIGFIPQEVQIQGQSKLMITMIKSVSELSEVVVVGYGTQKRQNLTGAVNVVKIDDILGNRPVSTTGSLLQGTIPGLNISIGSRVLISHNVDIHDQISHSVDSKERHSEFRHIIETGLLKETDQLKEKEVIFEDDAWIGFGSIIMRGVRIGKGAIIGAGSVVTKDVADYTVVAGNPVRFLRHST
;
A
#
# COMPACT_ATOMS: atom_id res chain seq x y z
N GLY A 1 29.19 51.06 22.90
CA GLY A 1 29.24 49.92 21.97
C GLY A 1 28.31 48.84 22.48
N THR A 2 27.77 48.03 21.57
CA THR A 2 26.88 46.89 21.88
C THR A 2 27.61 45.60 21.50
N LEU A 3 27.51 44.58 22.33
CA LEU A 3 27.99 43.24 22.02
C LEU A 3 26.80 42.33 21.78
N ILE A 4 26.91 41.49 20.76
CA ILE A 4 25.91 40.48 20.43
C ILE A 4 26.47 39.13 20.83
N PHE A 5 25.74 38.41 21.69
CA PHE A 5 26.08 37.08 22.13
C PHE A 5 25.13 36.08 21.48
N SER A 6 25.67 35.17 20.69
CA SER A 6 24.91 34.11 20.03
C SER A 6 25.58 32.75 20.29
N TYR A 7 24.74 31.74 20.53
CA TYR A 7 25.17 30.36 20.70
C TYR A 7 24.02 29.43 20.28
N ILE A 8 24.36 28.29 19.67
CA ILE A 8 23.36 27.33 19.17
C ILE A 8 22.49 26.82 20.34
N GLY A 9 21.17 26.86 20.17
CA GLY A 9 20.20 26.46 21.20
C GLY A 9 19.85 27.55 22.22
N PHE A 10 20.30 28.79 22.01
CA PHE A 10 19.98 29.94 22.86
C PHE A 10 19.49 31.13 22.03
N ILE A 11 18.65 31.97 22.62
CA ILE A 11 18.18 33.20 21.99
C ILE A 11 19.35 34.19 21.92
N PRO A 12 19.69 34.77 20.76
CA PRO A 12 20.72 35.80 20.66
C PRO A 12 20.37 37.00 21.54
N GLN A 13 21.35 37.50 22.31
CA GLN A 13 21.15 38.64 23.20
C GLN A 13 22.11 39.78 22.85
N GLU A 14 21.56 40.98 22.76
CA GLU A 14 22.34 42.21 22.60
C GLU A 14 22.51 42.89 23.97
N VAL A 15 23.77 43.19 24.34
CA VAL A 15 24.10 43.81 25.63
C VAL A 15 24.94 45.06 25.38
N GLN A 16 24.50 46.20 25.94
CA GLN A 16 25.27 47.44 25.89
C GLN A 16 26.41 47.40 26.91
N ILE A 17 27.62 47.76 26.48
CA ILE A 17 28.84 47.66 27.30
C ILE A 17 28.89 48.72 28.42
N GLN A 18 28.31 49.91 28.20
CA GLN A 18 28.27 51.05 29.15
C GLN A 18 29.55 51.31 29.97
N GLY A 19 30.74 51.05 29.41
CA GLY A 19 32.03 51.23 30.08
C GLY A 19 32.42 50.13 31.07
N GLN A 20 31.65 49.05 31.18
CA GLN A 20 31.98 47.89 32.02
C GLN A 20 33.05 47.02 31.35
N SER A 21 34.11 46.69 32.09
CA SER A 21 35.19 45.80 31.63
C SER A 21 34.90 44.31 31.88
N LYS A 22 33.85 43.99 32.66
CA LYS A 22 33.43 42.63 32.97
C LYS A 22 31.90 42.52 32.89
N LEU A 23 31.42 41.58 32.10
CA LEU A 23 29.99 41.29 31.90
C LEU A 23 29.71 39.85 32.33
N MET A 24 28.63 39.63 33.08
CA MET A 24 28.10 38.30 33.40
C MET A 24 26.74 38.18 32.73
N ILE A 25 26.62 37.27 31.76
CA ILE A 25 25.41 37.12 30.93
C ILE A 25 24.90 35.70 31.08
N THR A 26 23.62 35.56 31.40
CA THR A 26 22.92 34.26 31.46
C THR A 26 22.10 34.09 30.20
N MET A 27 22.53 33.19 29.32
CA MET A 27 21.84 32.92 28.05
C MET A 27 20.53 32.19 28.30
N ILE A 28 19.45 32.66 27.64
CA ILE A 28 18.14 32.01 27.69
C ILE A 28 18.07 30.93 26.61
N LYS A 29 17.79 29.68 27.00
CA LYS A 29 17.61 28.57 26.05
C LYS A 29 16.49 28.91 25.08
N SER A 30 16.76 28.73 23.79
CA SER A 30 15.73 28.77 22.76
C SER A 30 14.97 27.44 22.85
N VAL A 31 13.69 27.50 23.25
CA VAL A 31 12.78 26.38 23.04
C VAL A 31 12.38 26.43 21.58
N SER A 32 13.18 25.79 20.73
CA SER A 32 12.71 25.45 19.40
C SER A 32 11.64 24.39 19.59
N GLU A 33 10.37 24.77 19.46
CA GLU A 33 9.36 23.78 19.10
C GLU A 33 9.82 23.21 17.75
N LEU A 34 10.26 21.96 17.76
CA LEU A 34 10.28 21.20 16.52
C LEU A 34 8.83 21.17 16.06
N SER A 35 8.52 21.94 15.03
CA SER A 35 7.35 21.68 14.21
C SER A 35 7.60 20.33 13.52
N GLU A 36 7.45 19.23 14.26
CA GLU A 36 7.17 17.95 13.63
C GLU A 36 5.82 18.13 12.94
N VAL A 37 5.88 18.45 11.65
CA VAL A 37 4.70 18.48 10.80
C VAL A 37 4.25 17.02 10.67
N VAL A 38 3.41 16.57 11.59
CA VAL A 38 2.62 15.37 11.36
C VAL A 38 1.44 15.79 10.50
N VAL A 39 1.62 15.67 9.18
CA VAL A 39 0.50 15.76 8.23
C VAL A 39 -0.36 14.51 8.42
N VAL A 40 -1.33 14.56 9.34
CA VAL A 40 -2.43 13.58 9.33
C VAL A 40 -3.48 14.12 8.36
N GLY A 41 -3.24 13.90 7.07
CA GLY A 41 -4.12 14.33 6.00
C GLY A 41 -5.40 13.50 5.93
N TYR A 42 -6.36 13.75 6.81
CA TYR A 42 -7.77 13.46 6.49
C TYR A 42 -8.38 14.71 5.84
N GLY A 43 -7.88 15.04 4.65
CA GLY A 43 -8.57 15.99 3.79
C GLY A 43 -9.92 15.43 3.36
N THR A 44 -10.95 16.28 3.27
CA THR A 44 -12.19 15.92 2.58
C THR A 44 -11.88 15.73 1.09
N GLN A 45 -11.77 14.48 0.66
CA GLN A 45 -11.57 14.13 -0.75
C GLN A 45 -12.90 14.20 -1.52
N LYS A 46 -12.86 14.74 -2.75
CA LYS A 46 -14.00 14.69 -3.68
C LYS A 46 -14.39 13.21 -3.89
N ARG A 47 -15.69 12.89 -3.89
CA ARG A 47 -16.21 11.52 -4.15
C ARG A 47 -15.57 10.85 -5.37
N GLN A 48 -15.25 11.64 -6.39
CA GLN A 48 -14.60 11.23 -7.64
C GLN A 48 -13.18 10.67 -7.47
N ASN A 49 -12.47 11.06 -6.39
CA ASN A 49 -11.14 10.53 -6.06
C ASN A 49 -11.23 9.32 -5.12
N LEU A 50 -12.39 9.10 -4.50
CA LEU A 50 -12.68 7.93 -3.67
C LEU A 50 -13.12 6.70 -4.50
N THR A 51 -13.54 6.91 -5.74
CA THR A 51 -14.25 5.90 -6.54
C THR A 51 -13.37 4.77 -7.07
N GLY A 52 -12.04 4.83 -6.88
CA GLY A 52 -11.12 3.76 -7.29
C GLY A 52 -10.62 2.86 -6.16
N ALA A 53 -10.70 3.29 -4.90
CA ALA A 53 -9.98 2.63 -3.79
C ALA A 53 -10.80 1.54 -3.09
N VAL A 54 -12.13 1.64 -3.12
CA VAL A 54 -13.03 0.65 -2.49
C VAL A 54 -14.26 0.49 -3.37
N ASN A 55 -14.34 -0.62 -4.09
CA ASN A 55 -15.52 -1.00 -4.87
C ASN A 55 -16.30 -2.06 -4.09
N VAL A 56 -17.46 -1.68 -3.55
CA VAL A 56 -18.40 -2.65 -2.94
C VAL A 56 -19.39 -3.05 -4.01
N VAL A 57 -19.22 -4.26 -4.55
CA VAL A 57 -20.16 -4.84 -5.53
C VAL A 57 -21.18 -5.69 -4.78
N LYS A 58 -22.47 -5.35 -4.92
CA LYS A 58 -23.55 -6.21 -4.42
C LYS A 58 -23.81 -7.32 -5.42
N ILE A 59 -23.97 -8.54 -4.93
CA ILE A 59 -24.16 -9.71 -5.79
C ILE A 59 -25.46 -9.62 -6.59
N ASP A 60 -26.53 -9.05 -6.01
CA ASP A 60 -27.83 -8.86 -6.65
C ASP A 60 -27.76 -7.94 -7.87
N ASP A 61 -26.83 -6.97 -7.86
CA ASP A 61 -26.65 -6.00 -8.94
C ASP A 61 -25.94 -6.62 -10.16
N ILE A 62 -25.22 -7.74 -9.98
CA ILE A 62 -24.40 -8.38 -11.02
C ILE A 62 -24.91 -9.75 -11.47
N LEU A 63 -25.75 -10.42 -10.67
CA LEU A 63 -26.28 -11.76 -10.96
C LEU A 63 -27.23 -11.78 -12.16
N GLY A 64 -28.24 -10.90 -12.21
CA GLY A 64 -29.23 -10.85 -13.29
C GLY A 64 -29.70 -12.24 -13.78
N ASN A 65 -29.63 -12.49 -15.09
CA ASN A 65 -29.86 -13.79 -15.74
C ASN A 65 -28.54 -14.52 -16.12
N ARG A 66 -27.40 -14.14 -15.55
CA ARG A 66 -26.09 -14.67 -15.98
C ARG A 66 -25.85 -16.03 -15.31
N PRO A 67 -25.74 -17.14 -16.07
CA PRO A 67 -25.29 -18.39 -15.48
C PRO A 67 -23.80 -18.25 -15.18
N VAL A 68 -23.48 -18.18 -13.89
CA VAL A 68 -22.11 -18.09 -13.40
C VAL A 68 -21.80 -19.28 -12.51
N SER A 69 -20.68 -19.93 -12.76
CA SER A 69 -20.24 -21.10 -12.01
C SER A 69 -19.41 -20.72 -10.77
N THR A 70 -18.93 -19.47 -10.68
CA THR A 70 -18.12 -18.97 -9.55
C THR A 70 -18.38 -17.50 -9.27
N THR A 71 -18.26 -17.08 -8.00
CA THR A 71 -18.40 -15.67 -7.60
C THR A 71 -17.28 -14.78 -8.16
N GLY A 72 -16.09 -15.34 -8.39
CA GLY A 72 -14.95 -14.61 -8.95
C GLY A 72 -15.19 -14.14 -10.39
N SER A 73 -15.75 -15.01 -11.23
CA SER A 73 -16.09 -14.67 -12.62
C SER A 73 -17.18 -13.61 -12.74
N LEU A 74 -18.05 -13.46 -11.73
CA LEU A 74 -19.04 -12.37 -11.69
C LEU A 74 -18.39 -10.99 -11.54
N LEU A 75 -17.28 -10.90 -10.82
CA LEU A 75 -16.61 -9.62 -10.56
C LEU A 75 -15.77 -9.17 -11.75
N GLN A 76 -15.30 -10.11 -12.56
CA GLN A 76 -14.46 -9.81 -13.72
C GLN A 76 -15.22 -8.91 -14.72
N GLY A 77 -14.65 -7.73 -15.01
CA GLY A 77 -15.26 -6.72 -15.87
C GLY A 77 -16.34 -5.84 -15.21
N THR A 78 -16.69 -6.07 -13.93
CA THR A 78 -17.60 -5.18 -13.18
C THR A 78 -16.86 -4.10 -12.40
N ILE A 79 -15.57 -4.31 -12.13
CA ILE A 79 -14.70 -3.39 -11.40
C ILE A 79 -13.64 -2.86 -12.36
N PRO A 80 -13.63 -1.54 -12.67
CA PRO A 80 -12.56 -0.93 -13.47
C PRO A 80 -11.19 -1.17 -12.84
N GLY A 81 -10.25 -1.71 -13.62
CA GLY A 81 -8.88 -2.00 -13.19
C GLY A 81 -8.69 -3.36 -12.50
N LEU A 82 -9.75 -4.10 -12.15
CA LEU A 82 -9.60 -5.44 -11.57
C LEU A 82 -8.92 -6.39 -12.57
N ASN A 83 -7.74 -6.88 -12.22
CA ASN A 83 -6.90 -7.71 -13.09
C ASN A 83 -6.65 -9.11 -12.49
N ILE A 84 -7.75 -9.86 -12.35
CA ILE A 84 -7.74 -11.23 -11.85
C ILE A 84 -8.55 -12.16 -12.77
N SER A 85 -8.14 -13.42 -12.86
CA SER A 85 -8.89 -14.51 -13.47
C SER A 85 -9.10 -15.64 -12.46
N ILE A 86 -10.33 -16.11 -12.34
CA ILE A 86 -10.71 -17.18 -11.42
C ILE A 86 -11.39 -18.29 -12.23
N GLY A 87 -10.74 -19.45 -12.27
CA GLY A 87 -11.23 -20.66 -12.91
C GLY A 87 -12.44 -21.28 -12.20
N SER A 88 -12.76 -22.51 -12.59
CA SER A 88 -13.91 -23.25 -12.05
C SER A 88 -13.60 -23.90 -10.72
N ARG A 89 -14.57 -23.91 -9.80
CA ARG A 89 -14.48 -24.61 -8.49
C ARG A 89 -13.30 -24.16 -7.62
N VAL A 90 -12.84 -22.92 -7.81
CA VAL A 90 -11.86 -22.29 -6.92
C VAL A 90 -12.53 -21.97 -5.58
N LEU A 91 -11.89 -22.38 -4.48
CA LEU A 91 -12.35 -22.10 -3.13
C LEU A 91 -11.46 -21.04 -2.48
N ILE A 92 -12.03 -19.87 -2.20
CA ILE A 92 -11.34 -18.78 -1.51
C ILE A 92 -11.97 -18.61 -0.13
N SER A 93 -11.19 -18.84 0.92
CA SER A 93 -11.65 -18.66 2.30
C SER A 93 -11.81 -17.18 2.66
N HIS A 94 -12.45 -16.91 3.81
CA HIS A 94 -12.55 -15.57 4.37
C HIS A 94 -11.17 -14.96 4.65
N ASN A 95 -11.11 -13.63 4.63
CA ASN A 95 -9.91 -12.84 4.93
C ASN A 95 -8.71 -13.15 4.01
N VAL A 96 -8.95 -13.58 2.77
CA VAL A 96 -7.90 -13.65 1.76
C VAL A 96 -7.74 -12.26 1.14
N ASP A 97 -6.50 -11.81 1.06
CA ASP A 97 -6.12 -10.53 0.44
C ASP A 97 -5.46 -10.82 -0.92
N ILE A 98 -5.91 -10.14 -1.97
CA ILE A 98 -5.41 -10.30 -3.34
C ILE A 98 -4.95 -8.93 -3.81
N HIS A 99 -3.64 -8.81 -4.03
CA HIS A 99 -3.03 -7.59 -4.55
C HIS A 99 -2.85 -7.75 -6.05
N ASP A 100 -3.73 -7.21 -6.88
CA ASP A 100 -3.70 -7.37 -8.34
C ASP A 100 -2.99 -6.21 -9.08
N GLN A 101 -2.91 -5.04 -8.44
CA GLN A 101 -2.30 -3.84 -9.02
C GLN A 101 -1.00 -3.41 -8.34
N ILE A 102 -0.25 -2.56 -9.05
CA ILE A 102 0.79 -1.71 -8.46
C ILE A 102 0.35 -0.27 -8.69
N SER A 103 0.13 0.47 -7.62
CA SER A 103 -0.26 1.89 -7.72
C SER A 103 0.92 2.86 -7.72
N HIS A 104 2.14 2.37 -7.45
CA HIS A 104 3.33 3.19 -7.28
C HIS A 104 4.61 2.46 -7.72
N SER A 105 5.59 3.22 -8.21
CA SER A 105 6.90 2.64 -8.51
C SER A 105 7.56 2.03 -7.26
N VAL A 106 8.26 0.91 -7.47
CA VAL A 106 9.15 0.30 -6.47
C VAL A 106 10.54 0.94 -6.46
N ASP A 107 10.83 1.82 -7.43
CA ASP A 107 12.05 2.63 -7.42
C ASP A 107 11.93 3.78 -6.43
N SER A 108 12.93 3.94 -5.57
CA SER A 108 12.90 4.93 -4.49
C SER A 108 12.90 6.38 -5.00
N LYS A 109 13.58 6.68 -6.12
CA LYS A 109 13.66 8.05 -6.64
C LYS A 109 12.36 8.42 -7.32
N GLU A 110 11.81 7.49 -8.09
CA GLU A 110 10.52 7.66 -8.74
C GLU A 110 9.42 7.82 -7.69
N ARG A 111 9.37 6.94 -6.69
CA ARG A 111 8.42 7.03 -5.58
C ARG A 111 8.48 8.36 -4.83
N HIS A 112 9.69 8.87 -4.59
CA HIS A 112 9.86 10.16 -3.93
C HIS A 112 9.39 11.33 -4.82
N SER A 113 9.60 11.24 -6.14
CA SER A 113 9.10 12.23 -7.09
C SER A 113 7.57 12.21 -7.21
N GLU A 114 6.96 11.02 -7.23
CA GLU A 114 5.51 10.83 -7.19
C GLU A 114 4.91 11.40 -5.91
N PHE A 115 5.52 11.13 -4.76
CA PHE A 115 5.03 11.64 -3.48
C PHE A 115 5.06 13.16 -3.43
N ARG A 116 6.15 13.80 -3.87
CA ARG A 116 6.20 15.27 -3.97
C ARG A 116 5.13 15.81 -4.88
N HIS A 117 4.92 15.18 -6.03
CA HIS A 117 3.88 15.59 -6.96
C HIS A 117 2.48 15.55 -6.31
N ILE A 118 2.15 14.49 -5.58
CA ILE A 118 0.86 14.38 -4.87
C ILE A 118 0.69 15.50 -3.83
N ILE A 119 1.74 15.84 -3.09
CA ILE A 119 1.68 16.92 -2.10
C ILE A 119 1.51 18.29 -2.76
N GLU A 120 2.12 18.51 -3.94
CA GLU A 120 2.04 19.78 -4.67
C GLU A 120 0.71 19.95 -5.41
N THR A 121 0.20 18.89 -6.05
CA THR A 121 -0.94 18.97 -6.97
C THR A 121 -2.22 18.36 -6.42
N GLY A 122 -2.11 17.53 -5.38
CA GLY A 122 -3.22 16.72 -4.88
C GLY A 122 -3.63 15.56 -5.80
N LEU A 123 -2.86 15.29 -6.87
CA LEU A 123 -3.15 14.28 -7.87
C LEU A 123 -2.05 13.22 -7.94
N LEU A 124 -2.45 11.98 -8.20
CA LEU A 124 -1.51 10.95 -8.64
C LEU A 124 -1.00 11.34 -10.02
N LYS A 125 0.31 11.26 -10.21
CA LYS A 125 0.89 11.40 -11.54
C LYS A 125 0.49 10.17 -12.35
N GLU A 126 -0.12 10.36 -13.52
CA GLU A 126 -0.27 9.27 -14.50
C GLU A 126 1.12 8.71 -14.78
N THR A 127 1.37 7.51 -14.27
CA THR A 127 2.62 6.81 -14.44
C THR A 127 2.40 5.79 -15.54
N ASP A 128 3.10 5.99 -16.65
CA ASP A 128 3.10 5.04 -17.76
C ASP A 128 3.66 3.70 -17.27
N GLN A 129 2.83 2.66 -17.36
CA GLN A 129 3.22 1.25 -17.44
C GLN A 129 3.94 0.68 -16.21
N LEU A 130 3.26 0.63 -15.06
CA LEU A 130 3.50 -0.50 -14.18
C LEU A 130 2.96 -1.74 -14.91
N LYS A 131 3.87 -2.65 -15.29
CA LYS A 131 3.53 -3.86 -16.07
C LYS A 131 2.58 -4.72 -15.24
N GLU A 132 1.29 -4.52 -15.45
CA GLU A 132 0.26 -5.27 -14.75
C GLU A 132 0.34 -6.73 -15.19
N LYS A 133 0.52 -7.61 -14.23
CA LYS A 133 0.43 -9.05 -14.44
C LYS A 133 -0.81 -9.52 -13.71
N GLU A 134 -1.72 -10.10 -14.48
CA GLU A 134 -2.94 -10.72 -13.97
C GLU A 134 -2.63 -11.74 -12.87
N VAL A 135 -3.44 -11.75 -11.81
CA VAL A 135 -3.43 -12.85 -10.84
C VAL A 135 -4.37 -13.94 -11.35
N ILE A 136 -3.85 -15.15 -11.52
CA ILE A 136 -4.58 -16.25 -12.13
C ILE A 136 -4.80 -17.34 -11.09
N PHE A 137 -6.06 -17.70 -10.85
CA PHE A 137 -6.45 -18.87 -10.08
C PHE A 137 -6.99 -19.92 -11.05
N GLU A 138 -6.29 -21.04 -11.22
CA GLU A 138 -6.78 -22.12 -12.06
C GLU A 138 -7.80 -23.00 -11.33
N ASP A 139 -8.45 -23.86 -12.12
CA ASP A 139 -9.50 -24.76 -11.64
C ASP A 139 -9.13 -25.51 -10.36
N ASP A 140 -10.11 -25.74 -9.49
CA ASP A 140 -9.98 -26.58 -8.30
C ASP A 140 -8.97 -26.08 -7.25
N ALA A 141 -8.40 -24.88 -7.40
CA ALA A 141 -7.49 -24.30 -6.42
C ALA A 141 -8.20 -23.97 -5.09
N TRP A 142 -7.50 -24.15 -3.97
CA TRP A 142 -8.00 -23.83 -2.63
C TRP A 142 -7.08 -22.87 -1.88
N ILE A 143 -7.62 -21.71 -1.52
CA ILE A 143 -6.92 -20.64 -0.79
C ILE A 143 -7.36 -20.62 0.68
N GLY A 144 -6.44 -20.97 1.58
CA GLY A 144 -6.66 -20.96 3.03
C GLY A 144 -6.87 -19.56 3.59
N PHE A 145 -7.59 -19.47 4.71
CA PHE A 145 -7.96 -18.21 5.36
C PHE A 145 -6.74 -17.34 5.66
N GLY A 146 -6.90 -16.02 5.58
CA GLY A 146 -5.82 -15.08 5.95
C GLY A 146 -4.63 -15.05 5.00
N SER A 147 -4.70 -15.72 3.84
CA SER A 147 -3.61 -15.74 2.88
C SER A 147 -3.54 -14.43 2.08
N ILE A 148 -2.33 -14.03 1.71
CA ILE A 148 -2.04 -12.87 0.87
C ILE A 148 -1.49 -13.36 -0.46
N ILE A 149 -2.16 -13.03 -1.55
CA ILE A 149 -1.77 -13.37 -2.92
C ILE A 149 -1.22 -12.12 -3.61
N MET A 150 0.06 -12.16 -3.98
CA MET A 150 0.68 -11.05 -4.69
C MET A 150 0.34 -11.07 -6.18
N ARG A 151 0.35 -9.88 -6.77
CA ARG A 151 0.12 -9.63 -8.19
C ARG A 151 0.95 -10.55 -9.10
N GLY A 152 0.38 -10.88 -10.25
CA GLY A 152 1.07 -11.63 -11.28
C GLY A 152 1.41 -13.08 -10.94
N VAL A 153 0.88 -13.59 -9.83
CA VAL A 153 1.03 -14.99 -9.42
C VAL A 153 -0.03 -15.83 -10.13
N ARG A 154 0.39 -16.98 -10.67
CA ARG A 154 -0.49 -18.07 -11.06
C ARG A 154 -0.59 -19.11 -9.94
N ILE A 155 -1.80 -19.37 -9.46
CA ILE A 155 -2.13 -20.51 -8.59
C ILE A 155 -2.60 -21.66 -9.48
N GLY A 156 -1.75 -22.68 -9.62
CA GLY A 156 -1.99 -23.81 -10.51
C GLY A 156 -3.20 -24.66 -10.13
N LYS A 157 -3.69 -25.43 -11.11
CA LYS A 157 -4.87 -26.28 -10.95
C LYS A 157 -4.75 -27.21 -9.74
N GLY A 158 -5.79 -27.28 -8.91
CA GLY A 158 -5.83 -28.16 -7.72
C GLY A 158 -4.78 -27.84 -6.65
N ALA A 159 -4.09 -26.70 -6.74
CA ALA A 159 -3.13 -26.28 -5.74
C ALA A 159 -3.84 -25.83 -4.45
N ILE A 160 -3.20 -26.06 -3.31
CA ILE A 160 -3.71 -25.72 -1.98
C ILE A 160 -2.72 -24.76 -1.31
N ILE A 161 -3.21 -23.57 -0.96
CA ILE A 161 -2.49 -22.57 -0.19
C ILE A 161 -2.89 -22.71 1.28
N GLY A 162 -1.94 -23.05 2.14
CA GLY A 162 -2.16 -23.13 3.59
C GLY A 162 -2.55 -21.77 4.18
N ALA A 163 -3.29 -21.78 5.30
CA ALA A 163 -3.75 -20.55 5.94
C ALA A 163 -2.61 -19.61 6.36
N GLY A 164 -2.86 -18.30 6.33
CA GLY A 164 -1.91 -17.25 6.73
C GLY A 164 -0.66 -17.15 5.84
N SER A 165 -0.73 -17.68 4.63
CA SER A 165 0.41 -17.75 3.72
C SER A 165 0.60 -16.47 2.90
N VAL A 166 1.84 -16.17 2.50
CA VAL A 166 2.16 -15.07 1.58
C VAL A 166 2.74 -15.62 0.29
N VAL A 167 1.96 -15.55 -0.78
CA VAL A 167 2.30 -16.10 -2.09
C VAL A 167 2.93 -15.03 -2.95
N THR A 168 4.24 -15.15 -3.19
CA THR A 168 5.03 -14.18 -3.96
C THR A 168 5.49 -14.69 -5.32
N LYS A 169 5.22 -15.96 -5.63
CA LYS A 169 5.60 -16.66 -6.87
C LYS A 169 4.53 -17.67 -7.25
N ASP A 170 4.54 -18.07 -8.52
CA ASP A 170 3.63 -19.09 -9.05
C ASP A 170 3.68 -20.38 -8.23
N VAL A 171 2.50 -20.99 -8.08
CA VAL A 171 2.30 -22.26 -7.40
C VAL A 171 1.99 -23.31 -8.46
N ALA A 172 2.73 -24.42 -8.41
CA ALA A 172 2.56 -25.50 -9.37
C ALA A 172 1.24 -26.26 -9.12
N ASP A 173 0.73 -26.85 -10.20
CA ASP A 173 -0.50 -27.64 -10.17
C ASP A 173 -0.38 -28.79 -9.18
N TYR A 174 -1.48 -29.10 -8.50
CA TYR A 174 -1.61 -30.17 -7.53
C TYR A 174 -0.52 -30.16 -6.44
N THR A 175 -0.15 -28.96 -5.98
CA THR A 175 0.80 -28.80 -4.86
C THR A 175 0.15 -28.13 -3.66
N VAL A 176 0.61 -28.52 -2.48
CA VAL A 176 0.30 -27.86 -1.22
C VAL A 176 1.49 -27.00 -0.83
N VAL A 177 1.28 -25.70 -0.66
CA VAL A 177 2.29 -24.75 -0.22
C VAL A 177 1.80 -24.02 1.03
N ALA A 178 2.72 -23.62 1.91
CA ALA A 178 2.36 -22.74 3.03
C ALA A 178 3.56 -21.90 3.50
N GLY A 179 3.26 -20.84 4.25
CA GLY A 179 4.25 -20.00 4.93
C GLY A 179 4.38 -18.60 4.34
N ASN A 180 5.29 -17.81 4.92
CA ASN A 180 5.60 -16.44 4.49
C ASN A 180 7.13 -16.28 4.35
N PRO A 181 7.70 -16.30 3.12
CA PRO A 181 7.04 -16.65 1.85
C PRO A 181 6.66 -18.14 1.79
N VAL A 182 5.67 -18.48 0.95
CA VAL A 182 5.26 -19.88 0.77
C VAL A 182 6.39 -20.79 0.32
N ARG A 183 6.37 -22.02 0.81
CA ARG A 183 7.24 -23.12 0.35
C ARG A 183 6.40 -24.35 0.05
N PHE A 184 6.87 -25.15 -0.90
CA PHE A 184 6.31 -26.46 -1.18
C PHE A 184 6.35 -27.35 0.06
N LEU A 185 5.23 -28.01 0.34
CA LEU A 185 5.11 -28.99 1.40
C LEU A 185 4.98 -30.41 0.84
N ARG A 186 4.01 -30.61 -0.06
CA ARG A 186 3.68 -31.91 -0.67
C ARG A 186 2.78 -31.75 -1.88
N HIS A 187 2.48 -32.83 -2.58
CA HIS A 187 1.41 -32.85 -3.59
C HIS A 187 0.03 -32.90 -2.93
N SER A 188 -0.96 -32.26 -3.57
CA SER A 188 -2.37 -32.44 -3.23
C SER A 188 -2.87 -33.78 -3.81
N THR A 189 -3.87 -34.34 -3.14
CA THR A 189 -4.53 -35.60 -3.51
C THR A 189 -5.70 -35.36 -4.42
#